data_AF-A1YSF4-F1
#
_entry.id   AF-A1YSF4-F1
#
_cell.length_a   1.000
_cell.length_b   1.000
_cell.length_c   1.000
_cell.angle_alpha   90.00
_cell.angle_beta   90.00
_cell.angle_gamma   90.00
#
_symmetry.space_group_name_H-M   'P 1'
#
loop_
_entity.id
_entity.type
_entity.pdbx_description
1 polymer ?
#
loop_
_entity_poly.entity_id
_entity_poly.type
_entity_poly.pdbx_seq_one_letter_code
_entity_poly.pdbx_strand_id
1 'polypeptide(L)'
;HDLTAWAEQGVLLLNACLTVPAGQANGHAGQIWEPFTDAVIKVVNSLDQPVVYILWGAYARKKKALITNPKHLVIESAHPSPLSAYRGFFGSKPFSQANAYLTSQGRTGIDWLR
;
A
#
# COMPACT_ATOMS: atom_id res chain seq x y z
N HIS A 1 -17.40 -4.88 1.83
CA HIS A 1 -17.45 -3.95 0.68
C HIS A 1 -16.46 -4.44 -0.36
N ASP A 2 -16.86 -4.32 -1.63
CA ASP A 2 -16.05 -4.68 -2.77
C ASP A 2 -15.06 -3.53 -3.07
N LEU A 3 -13.80 -3.85 -3.37
CA LEU A 3 -12.76 -2.89 -3.73
C LEU A 3 -12.31 -3.03 -5.20
N THR A 4 -13.07 -3.80 -6.00
CA THR A 4 -12.77 -4.01 -7.42
C THR A 4 -12.71 -2.70 -8.20
N ALA A 5 -13.57 -1.73 -7.87
CA ALA A 5 -13.56 -0.40 -8.49
C ALA A 5 -12.24 0.36 -8.29
N TRP A 6 -11.52 0.13 -7.17
CA TRP A 6 -10.20 0.73 -6.97
C TRP A 6 -9.17 0.04 -7.86
N ALA A 7 -9.23 -1.29 -7.97
CA ALA A 7 -8.32 -2.06 -8.81
C ALA A 7 -8.45 -1.69 -10.30
N GLU A 8 -9.67 -1.50 -10.79
CA GLU A 8 -9.95 -1.05 -12.17
C GLU A 8 -9.38 0.36 -12.47
N GLN A 9 -9.22 1.20 -11.44
CA GLN A 9 -8.62 2.53 -11.53
C GLN A 9 -7.08 2.51 -11.40
N GLY A 10 -6.46 1.32 -11.27
CA GLY A 10 -5.01 1.16 -11.16
C GLY A 10 -4.49 1.08 -9.73
N VAL A 11 -5.34 0.84 -8.74
CA VAL A 11 -4.90 0.59 -7.35
C VAL A 11 -4.50 -0.88 -7.18
N LEU A 12 -3.21 -1.12 -7.00
CA LEU A 12 -2.71 -2.45 -6.64
C LEU A 12 -2.94 -2.74 -5.15
N LEU A 13 -3.92 -3.60 -4.85
CA LEU A 13 -4.21 -4.07 -3.49
C LEU A 13 -3.35 -5.29 -3.15
N LEU A 14 -2.14 -5.05 -2.65
CA LEU A 14 -1.17 -6.10 -2.33
C LEU A 14 -1.08 -6.35 -0.83
N ASN A 15 -1.39 -7.58 -0.41
CA ASN A 15 -1.10 -8.03 0.95
C ASN A 15 0.37 -8.43 1.09
N ALA A 16 0.92 -8.21 2.28
CA ALA A 16 2.24 -8.70 2.70
C ALA A 16 2.39 -10.23 2.62
N CYS A 17 1.28 -10.94 2.89
CA CYS A 17 1.19 -12.38 2.81
C CYS A 17 -0.09 -12.72 2.04
N LEU A 18 0.02 -13.52 0.97
CA LEU A 18 -1.10 -13.73 0.05
C LEU A 18 -2.05 -14.86 0.49
N THR A 19 -1.66 -15.63 1.51
CA THR A 19 -2.50 -16.68 2.08
C THR A 19 -2.35 -16.69 3.59
N VAL A 20 -3.37 -17.15 4.28
CA VAL A 20 -3.36 -17.30 5.74
C VAL A 20 -4.17 -18.55 6.09
N PRO A 21 -3.68 -19.43 6.99
CA PRO A 21 -4.51 -20.53 7.49
C PRO A 21 -5.74 -19.99 8.23
N ALA A 22 -6.87 -20.67 8.09
CA ALA A 22 -8.10 -20.27 8.77
C ALA A 22 -7.89 -20.15 10.28
N GLY A 23 -8.28 -19.00 10.86
CA GLY A 23 -8.14 -18.73 12.30
C GLY A 23 -6.73 -18.39 12.78
N GLN A 24 -5.71 -18.41 11.93
CA GLN A 24 -4.32 -18.15 12.32
C GLN A 24 -3.79 -16.86 11.68
N ALA A 25 -4.09 -15.71 12.30
CA ALA A 25 -3.55 -14.43 11.85
C ALA A 25 -2.01 -14.51 11.75
N ASN A 26 -1.46 -14.08 10.60
CA ASN A 26 -0.04 -14.16 10.26
C ASN A 26 0.56 -15.58 10.16
N GLY A 27 -0.25 -16.63 10.02
CA GLY A 27 0.23 -18.02 10.01
C GLY A 27 1.25 -18.37 8.91
N HIS A 28 1.31 -17.61 7.82
CA HIS A 28 2.32 -17.77 6.74
C HIS A 28 3.31 -16.59 6.66
N ALA A 29 3.30 -15.68 7.63
CA ALA A 29 4.25 -14.57 7.65
C ALA A 29 5.68 -15.10 7.87
N GLY A 30 6.63 -14.56 7.11
CA GLY A 30 8.05 -14.89 7.16
C GLY A 30 8.43 -16.21 6.48
N GLN A 31 7.51 -16.85 5.75
CA GLN A 31 7.72 -18.21 5.25
C GLN A 31 7.89 -18.26 3.73
N ILE A 32 6.95 -17.70 2.96
CA ILE A 32 6.85 -18.00 1.51
C ILE A 32 6.61 -16.74 0.67
N TRP A 33 5.79 -15.79 1.13
CA TRP A 33 5.26 -14.72 0.27
C TRP A 33 6.12 -13.46 0.24
N GLU A 34 7.02 -13.29 1.20
CA GLU A 34 7.95 -12.16 1.29
C GLU A 34 8.74 -11.93 -0.01
N PRO A 35 9.43 -12.94 -0.59
CA PRO A 35 10.24 -12.71 -1.78
C PRO A 35 9.38 -12.29 -2.99
N PHE A 36 8.17 -12.84 -3.09
CA PHE A 36 7.24 -12.50 -4.16
C PHE A 36 6.73 -11.06 -4.04
N THR A 37 6.23 -10.68 -2.86
CA THR A 37 5.74 -9.31 -2.63
C THR A 37 6.87 -8.28 -2.76
N ASP A 38 8.09 -8.62 -2.35
CA ASP A 38 9.27 -7.78 -2.54
C ASP A 38 9.64 -7.62 -4.01
N ALA A 39 9.54 -8.68 -4.81
CA ALA A 39 9.75 -8.61 -6.25
C ALA A 39 8.72 -7.70 -6.92
N VAL A 40 7.44 -7.82 -6.55
CA VAL A 40 6.38 -6.93 -7.06
C VAL A 40 6.69 -5.47 -6.73
N ILE A 41 7.06 -5.15 -5.48
CA ILE A 41 7.41 -3.78 -5.07
C ILE A 41 8.61 -3.27 -5.89
N LYS A 42 9.64 -4.08 -6.11
CA LYS A 42 10.82 -3.70 -6.91
C LYS A 42 10.45 -3.42 -8.36
N VAL A 43 9.58 -4.22 -8.96
CA VAL A 43 9.09 -4.00 -10.33
C VAL A 43 8.33 -2.67 -10.41
N VAL A 44 7.40 -2.41 -9.49
CA VAL A 44 6.66 -1.14 -9.45
C VAL A 44 7.63 0.03 -9.22
N ASN A 45 8.65 -0.12 -8.38
CA ASN A 45 9.65 0.93 -8.10
C ASN A 45 10.52 1.27 -9.31
N SER A 46 10.70 0.32 -10.24
CA SER A 46 11.45 0.54 -11.48
C SER A 46 10.66 1.30 -12.55
N LEU A 47 9.35 1.52 -12.34
CA LEU A 47 8.53 2.24 -13.30
C LEU A 47 8.94 3.71 -13.35
N ASP A 48 9.03 4.25 -14.56
CA ASP A 48 9.36 5.67 -14.76
C ASP A 48 8.20 6.60 -14.36
N GLN A 49 6.99 6.05 -14.32
CA GLN A 49 5.80 6.78 -13.93
C GLN A 49 5.72 7.02 -12.41
N PRO A 50 5.22 8.19 -11.97
CA PRO A 50 4.94 8.42 -10.56
C PRO A 50 3.90 7.45 -9.99
N VAL A 51 4.23 6.86 -8.83
CA VAL A 51 3.41 5.91 -8.09
C VAL A 51 3.33 6.36 -6.63
N VAL A 52 2.18 6.13 -6.00
CA VAL A 52 1.98 6.34 -4.57
C VAL A 52 1.97 4.98 -3.86
N TYR A 53 2.86 4.80 -2.90
CA TYR A 53 2.90 3.64 -2.01
C TYR A 53 2.25 4.00 -0.68
N ILE A 54 1.16 3.33 -0.34
CA ILE A 54 0.49 3.50 0.96
C ILE A 54 0.86 2.32 1.84
N LEU A 55 1.71 2.57 2.84
CA LEU A 55 2.27 1.54 3.72
C LEU A 55 1.60 1.60 5.10
N TRP A 56 0.63 0.71 5.31
CA TRP A 56 -0.10 0.59 6.58
C TRP A 56 0.51 -0.45 7.53
N GLY A 57 0.95 0.01 8.69
CA GLY A 57 1.47 -0.87 9.75
C GLY A 57 2.98 -1.15 9.65
N ALA A 58 3.54 -1.68 10.73
CA ALA A 58 4.99 -1.85 10.88
C ALA A 58 5.59 -2.74 9.80
N TYR A 59 4.90 -3.82 9.41
CA TYR A 59 5.38 -4.74 8.40
C TYR A 59 5.48 -4.06 7.02
N ALA A 60 4.42 -3.38 6.57
CA ALA A 60 4.44 -2.68 5.28
C ALA A 60 5.51 -1.58 5.26
N ARG A 61 5.67 -0.81 6.35
CA ARG A 61 6.69 0.24 6.45
C ARG A 61 8.12 -0.27 6.33
N LYS A 62 8.42 -1.52 6.74
CA LYS A 62 9.75 -2.13 6.50
C LYS A 62 10.09 -2.23 5.01
N LYS A 63 9.09 -2.36 4.14
CA LYS A 63 9.28 -2.44 2.68
C LYS A 63 9.67 -1.10 2.04
N LYS A 64 9.62 0.02 2.79
CA LYS A 64 10.11 1.32 2.34
C LYS A 64 11.54 1.28 1.82
N ALA A 65 12.39 0.44 2.39
CA ALA A 65 13.78 0.28 1.93
C ALA A 65 13.89 -0.22 0.47
N LEU A 66 12.83 -0.80 -0.09
CA LEU A 66 12.75 -1.25 -1.48
C LEU A 66 12.27 -0.15 -2.43
N ILE A 67 11.73 0.95 -1.90
CA ILE A 67 11.16 2.06 -2.67
C ILE A 67 12.19 3.19 -2.70
N THR A 68 13.01 3.20 -3.73
CA THR A 68 14.18 4.09 -3.87
C THR A 68 14.01 5.15 -4.95
N ASN A 69 12.99 5.01 -5.81
CA ASN A 69 12.77 5.94 -6.91
C ASN A 69 12.22 7.28 -6.40
N PRO A 70 12.93 8.41 -6.63
CA PRO A 70 12.51 9.72 -6.12
C PRO A 70 11.25 10.27 -6.79
N LYS A 71 10.81 9.67 -7.92
CA LYS A 71 9.53 10.00 -8.57
C LYS A 71 8.33 9.34 -7.88
N HIS A 72 8.52 8.61 -6.78
CA HIS A 72 7.43 7.96 -6.07
C HIS A 72 7.16 8.65 -4.74
N LEU A 73 5.90 8.62 -4.30
CA LEU A 73 5.51 9.07 -2.98
C LEU A 73 5.31 7.87 -2.07
N VAL A 74 5.84 7.95 -0.84
CA VAL A 74 5.56 6.98 0.22
C VAL A 74 4.72 7.65 1.30
N ILE A 75 3.53 7.10 1.56
CA ILE A 75 2.63 7.51 2.64
C ILE A 75 2.63 6.41 3.69
N GLU A 76 3.00 6.73 4.92
CA GLU A 76 3.10 5.78 6.01
C GLU A 76 2.10 6.11 7.11
N SER A 77 1.40 5.10 7.63
CA SER A 77 0.59 5.28 8.85
C SER A 77 0.43 3.97 9.64
N ALA A 78 -0.20 4.05 10.81
CA ALA A 78 -0.56 2.85 11.57
C ALA A 78 -1.54 1.98 10.76
N HIS A 79 -1.64 0.69 11.10
CA HIS A 79 -2.56 -0.20 10.40
C HIS A 79 -4.03 0.17 10.75
N PRO A 80 -4.98 0.07 9.80
CA PRO A 80 -6.41 0.37 10.02
C PRO A 80 -7.12 -0.55 11.02
N SER A 81 -6.48 -1.64 11.44
CA SER A 81 -7.04 -2.56 12.45
C SER A 81 -7.39 -1.81 13.75
N PRO A 82 -8.52 -2.15 14.42
CA PRO A 82 -8.93 -1.52 15.67
C PRO A 82 -7.82 -1.47 16.74
N LEU A 83 -6.92 -2.46 16.74
CA LEU A 83 -5.79 -2.57 17.67
C LEU A 83 -4.76 -1.44 17.53
N SER A 84 -4.69 -0.78 16.37
CA SER A 84 -3.68 0.22 16.05
C SER A 84 -4.20 1.50 15.42
N ALA A 85 -5.48 1.56 15.02
CA ALA A 85 -6.01 2.67 14.23
C ALA A 85 -5.88 4.04 14.94
N TYR A 86 -6.13 4.06 16.26
CA TYR A 86 -6.00 5.26 17.10
C TYR A 86 -4.55 5.73 17.26
N ARG A 87 -3.55 4.90 16.93
CA ARG A 87 -2.12 5.22 17.04
C ARG A 87 -1.56 5.92 15.81
N GLY A 88 -2.43 6.49 14.96
CA GLY A 88 -2.03 7.31 13.81
C GLY A 88 -2.55 6.86 12.45
N PHE A 89 -3.53 5.95 12.38
CA PHE A 89 -4.28 5.73 11.13
C PHE A 89 -5.34 6.82 10.98
N PHE A 90 -6.15 7.07 12.00
CA PHE A 90 -7.11 8.18 11.99
C PHE A 90 -6.37 9.52 11.90
N GLY A 91 -6.85 10.39 11.01
CA GLY A 91 -6.18 11.66 10.70
C GLY A 91 -5.04 11.56 9.68
N SER A 92 -4.60 10.36 9.29
CA SER A 92 -3.49 10.20 8.32
C SER A 92 -3.85 10.61 6.89
N LYS A 93 -5.15 10.71 6.54
CA LYS A 93 -5.64 11.21 5.24
C LYS A 93 -4.90 10.62 4.00
N PRO A 94 -4.67 9.29 3.93
CA PRO A 94 -3.81 8.72 2.89
C PRO A 94 -4.39 8.90 1.48
N PHE A 95 -5.72 8.81 1.34
CA PHE A 95 -6.43 8.93 0.08
C PHE A 95 -6.33 10.32 -0.56
N SER A 96 -6.55 11.38 0.23
CA SER A 96 -6.45 12.75 -0.27
C SER A 96 -5.00 13.15 -0.55
N GLN A 97 -4.04 12.66 0.25
CA GLN A 97 -2.61 12.85 -0.02
C GLN A 97 -2.19 12.15 -1.33
N ALA A 98 -2.66 10.92 -1.55
CA ALA A 98 -2.39 10.18 -2.78
C ALA A 98 -2.92 10.94 -4.01
N ASN A 99 -4.18 11.40 -3.96
CA ASN A 99 -4.75 12.16 -5.07
C ASN A 99 -4.06 13.51 -5.27
N ALA A 100 -3.71 14.24 -4.20
CA ALA A 100 -2.99 15.50 -4.31
C ALA A 100 -1.63 15.31 -5.02
N TYR A 101 -0.91 14.24 -4.67
CA TYR A 101 0.34 13.91 -5.32
C TYR A 101 0.14 13.54 -6.79
N LEU A 102 -0.77 12.62 -7.10
CA LEU A 102 -1.07 12.21 -8.47
C LEU A 102 -1.42 13.42 -9.35
N THR A 103 -2.30 14.30 -8.88
CA THR A 103 -2.68 15.52 -9.59
C THR A 103 -1.48 16.45 -9.78
N SER A 104 -0.61 16.62 -8.78
CA SER A 104 0.60 17.44 -8.92
C SER A 104 1.61 16.87 -9.93
N GLN A 105 1.54 15.58 -10.21
CA GLN A 105 2.32 14.87 -11.24
C GLN A 105 1.58 14.79 -12.59
N GLY A 106 0.47 15.52 -12.76
CA GLY A 106 -0.33 15.52 -13.99
C GLY A 106 -1.12 14.23 -14.23
N ARG A 107 -1.37 13.43 -13.19
CA ARG A 107 -2.15 12.18 -13.27
C ARG A 107 -3.56 12.38 -12.75
N THR A 108 -4.50 11.62 -13.29
CA THR A 108 -5.87 11.53 -12.76
C THR A 108 -5.83 10.91 -11.36
N GLY A 109 -6.51 11.56 -10.41
CA GLY A 109 -6.72 11.00 -9.07
C GLY A 109 -7.65 9.79 -9.09
N ILE A 110 -7.64 9.02 -8.01
CA ILE A 110 -8.51 7.87 -7.83
C ILE A 110 -9.85 8.32 -7.22
N ASP A 111 -10.96 7.81 -7.75
CA ASP A 111 -12.26 7.91 -7.10
C ASP A 111 -12.38 6.81 -6.03
N TRP A 112 -12.14 7.20 -4.78
CA TRP A 112 -12.15 6.31 -3.62
C TRP A 112 -13.55 5.97 -3.11
N LEU A 113 -14.60 6.65 -3.59
CA LEU A 113 -15.98 6.46 -3.13
C LEU A 113 -16.82 5.59 -4.07
N ARG A 114 -16.28 5.28 -5.26
CA ARG A 114 -16.85 4.33 -6.20
C ARG A 114 -16.58 2.89 -5.77
#